data_AF-A0A974DX14-F1
#
_entry.id   AF-A0A974DX14-F1
#
_cell.length_a   1.000
_cell.length_b   1.000
_cell.length_c   1.000
_cell.angle_alpha   90.00
_cell.angle_beta   90.00
_cell.angle_gamma   90.00
#
_symmetry.space_group_name_H-M   'P 1'
#
loop_
_entity.id
_entity.type
_entity.pdbx_description
1 polymer ?
#
loop_
_entity_poly.entity_id
_entity_poly.type
_entity_poly.pdbx_seq_one_letter_code
_entity_poly.pdbx_strand_id
1 'polypeptide(L)'
;MMIIIIIISSSVSSLQMANFQCPIHLVYQEGAAEYSQLILYLGQDYPPPSMWAWSLGRRLLTGREDDTWYNMLLVQLLPPGVSLLALVWLVLDVAFLSALLLYLLRGCDCGRSLLCSVFHDLIRYGKTKVGRQRPAWLQWFDIPKRCFWHFYCVSLIWNGFLLWILHRLLFQSVPVPEWIQVVLRFLRAGSEPQILDRELSAVLALALLWLHSLRRLLECLFVSVFSNGTIHFVQYCFGLGYYILIGITVLSYCSLDTQTVSLDDLLPQGHWYHILGLTLYIWASLHQYRCHCILANLRKSASGTIMHLNYAIPTGDWFEKVSCPHYLAELLIYLSIAVVFGPLNTIWWLVVLYVLFSQALAAVLCHEFYHEKFDSYPIHRNAFIPFIF
;
A
#
# COMPACT_ATOMS: atom_id res chain seq x y z
N MET A 1 11.97 15.03 -8.93
CA MET A 1 11.87 15.71 -7.61
C MET A 1 10.94 16.93 -7.67
N MET A 2 11.26 17.98 -8.46
CA MET A 2 10.48 19.24 -8.48
C MET A 2 8.96 19.04 -8.63
N ILE A 3 8.50 18.22 -9.59
CA ILE A 3 7.07 17.92 -9.78
C ILE A 3 6.41 17.29 -8.54
N ILE A 4 7.10 16.40 -7.83
CA ILE A 4 6.56 15.73 -6.63
C ILE A 4 6.43 16.73 -5.48
N ILE A 5 7.44 17.59 -5.28
CA ILE A 5 7.41 18.66 -4.27
C ILE A 5 6.34 19.71 -4.62
N ILE A 6 6.17 20.04 -5.91
CA ILE A 6 5.11 20.94 -6.39
C ILE A 6 3.72 20.36 -6.11
N ILE A 7 3.46 19.08 -6.42
CA ILE A 7 2.15 18.45 -6.15
C ILE A 7 1.83 18.44 -4.65
N ILE A 8 2.81 18.10 -3.80
CA ILE A 8 2.65 18.14 -2.34
C ILE A 8 2.39 19.58 -1.85
N SER A 9 3.16 20.56 -2.33
CA SER A 9 3.00 21.97 -1.97
C SER A 9 1.63 22.52 -2.38
N SER A 10 1.18 22.22 -3.61
CA SER A 10 -0.16 22.61 -4.11
C SER A 10 -1.29 22.02 -3.26
N SER A 11 -1.16 20.76 -2.83
CA SER A 11 -2.17 20.06 -2.02
C SER A 11 -2.26 20.58 -0.58
N VAL A 12 -1.18 21.16 -0.04
CA VAL A 12 -1.19 21.85 1.27
C VAL A 12 -1.73 23.27 1.13
N SER A 13 -1.37 23.96 0.03
CA SER A 13 -1.75 25.36 -0.20
C SER A 13 -3.25 25.55 -0.40
N SER A 14 -3.93 24.59 -1.03
CA SER A 14 -5.39 24.61 -1.23
C SER A 14 -6.21 24.45 0.05
N LEU A 15 -5.61 24.00 1.16
CA LEU A 15 -6.29 23.81 2.45
C LEU A 15 -6.29 25.06 3.35
N GLN A 16 -5.62 26.16 2.97
CA GLN A 16 -5.45 27.35 3.83
C GLN A 16 -6.09 28.65 3.32
N MET A 17 -6.82 28.66 2.19
CA MET A 17 -7.53 29.86 1.71
C MET A 17 -9.01 29.61 1.35
N ALA A 18 -9.81 29.39 2.39
CA ALA A 18 -11.28 29.43 2.33
C ALA A 18 -11.83 30.55 3.22
N ASN A 19 -11.45 31.79 2.92
CA ASN A 19 -11.74 32.97 3.74
C ASN A 19 -13.18 33.49 3.51
N PHE A 20 -14.18 32.72 3.98
CA PHE A 20 -15.59 33.07 3.83
C PHE A 20 -16.07 34.04 4.92
N GLN A 21 -16.01 35.35 4.60
CA GLN A 21 -16.78 36.36 5.33
C GLN A 21 -18.27 36.21 4.99
N CYS A 22 -19.10 35.85 5.97
CA CYS A 22 -20.55 35.75 5.80
C CYS A 22 -21.24 36.98 6.43
N PRO A 23 -21.96 37.81 5.65
CA PRO A 23 -22.72 38.93 6.19
C PRO A 23 -24.04 38.46 6.79
N ILE A 24 -24.19 38.57 8.11
CA ILE A 24 -25.43 38.22 8.82
C ILE A 24 -26.49 39.30 8.53
N HIS A 25 -27.45 38.99 7.65
CA HIS A 25 -28.69 39.75 7.55
C HIS A 25 -29.75 39.17 8.49
N LEU A 26 -30.15 39.97 9.47
CA LEU A 26 -31.23 39.67 10.40
C LEU A 26 -32.59 39.72 9.67
N VAL A 27 -33.42 38.71 9.91
CA VAL A 27 -34.88 38.79 9.69
C VAL A 27 -35.54 38.51 11.03
N TYR A 28 -36.25 39.53 11.54
CA TYR A 28 -37.04 39.46 12.78
C TYR A 28 -38.42 38.87 12.47
N GLN A 29 -38.93 37.99 13.32
CA GLN A 29 -40.37 37.74 13.41
C GLN A 29 -40.74 37.29 14.84
N GLU A 30 -41.73 37.96 15.42
CA GLU A 30 -42.18 37.77 16.81
C GLU A 30 -43.44 36.90 16.87
N GLY A 31 -43.66 36.17 17.97
CA GLY A 31 -44.90 35.43 18.22
C GLY A 31 -44.87 34.54 19.46
N ALA A 32 -45.86 34.72 20.34
CA ALA A 32 -46.18 34.00 21.58
C ALA A 32 -45.93 32.46 21.53
N ALA A 33 -45.47 31.78 22.59
CA ALA A 33 -46.16 31.49 23.87
C ALA A 33 -47.57 30.89 23.66
N GLU A 34 -48.01 29.81 24.32
CA GLU A 34 -47.49 29.04 25.48
C GLU A 34 -47.22 27.56 25.04
N TYR A 35 -47.19 26.45 25.81
CA TYR A 35 -47.42 26.13 27.25
C TYR A 35 -46.71 24.81 27.65
N SER A 36 -46.44 24.64 28.95
CA SER A 36 -46.48 23.39 29.75
C SER A 36 -45.99 22.05 29.16
N GLN A 37 -44.71 21.72 29.38
CA GLN A 37 -44.33 20.47 30.05
C GLN A 37 -42.86 20.48 30.53
N LEU A 38 -42.63 21.04 31.73
CA LEU A 38 -41.32 20.99 32.38
C LEU A 38 -41.48 20.80 33.89
N ILE A 39 -41.92 19.59 34.27
CA ILE A 39 -41.70 18.90 35.57
C ILE A 39 -42.05 17.43 35.36
N LEU A 40 -41.02 16.61 35.10
CA LEU A 40 -40.97 15.18 35.45
C LEU A 40 -39.50 14.71 35.49
N TYR A 41 -38.66 15.56 36.07
CA TYR A 41 -37.26 15.27 36.33
C TYR A 41 -37.20 14.36 37.57
N LEU A 42 -37.02 13.05 37.36
CA LEU A 42 -36.21 12.09 38.14
C LEU A 42 -36.69 10.64 37.94
N GLY A 43 -35.77 9.76 37.54
CA GLY A 43 -35.87 8.30 37.75
C GLY A 43 -36.16 7.45 36.51
N GLN A 44 -35.10 6.90 35.88
CA GLN A 44 -34.98 5.45 35.63
C GLN A 44 -33.57 5.02 35.20
N ASP A 45 -32.92 4.26 36.08
CA ASP A 45 -32.14 3.03 35.84
C ASP A 45 -31.30 2.88 34.54
N TYR A 46 -29.97 2.92 34.71
CA TYR A 46 -29.03 2.33 33.74
C TYR A 46 -29.08 0.79 33.82
N PRO A 47 -29.22 0.06 32.69
CA PRO A 47 -29.22 -1.41 32.70
C PRO A 47 -27.81 -1.99 32.95
N PRO A 48 -27.70 -3.15 33.63
CA PRO A 48 -26.42 -3.75 33.98
C PRO A 48 -25.60 -4.21 32.76
N PRO A 49 -24.25 -4.29 32.86
CA PRO A 49 -23.35 -4.51 31.71
C PRO A 49 -23.63 -5.79 30.88
N SER A 50 -24.18 -6.83 31.49
CA SER A 50 -24.53 -8.08 30.80
C SER A 50 -25.59 -7.91 29.69
N MET A 51 -26.44 -6.88 29.78
CA MET A 51 -27.51 -6.64 28.83
C MET A 51 -27.00 -6.13 27.47
N TRP A 52 -25.81 -5.51 27.44
CA TRP A 52 -25.15 -5.03 26.22
C TRP A 52 -24.65 -6.17 25.34
N ALA A 53 -24.05 -7.21 25.93
CA ALA A 53 -23.62 -8.39 25.17
C ALA A 53 -24.81 -9.14 24.55
N TRP A 54 -25.93 -9.22 25.29
CA TRP A 54 -27.18 -9.83 24.80
C TRP A 54 -27.81 -9.01 23.67
N SER A 55 -27.85 -7.68 23.79
CA SER A 55 -28.43 -6.82 22.75
C SER A 55 -27.57 -6.77 21.48
N LEU A 56 -26.25 -6.75 21.62
CA LEU A 56 -25.29 -6.85 20.51
C LEU A 56 -25.46 -8.16 19.74
N GLY A 57 -25.44 -9.29 20.44
CA GLY A 57 -25.65 -10.61 19.84
C GLY A 57 -27.02 -10.76 19.16
N ARG A 58 -28.09 -10.24 19.77
CA ARG A 58 -29.43 -10.27 19.17
C ARG A 58 -29.54 -9.38 17.93
N ARG A 59 -28.91 -8.19 17.91
CA ARG A 59 -28.97 -7.25 16.78
C ARG A 59 -28.16 -7.72 15.57
N LEU A 60 -26.99 -8.31 15.78
CA LEU A 60 -26.16 -8.92 14.72
C LEU A 60 -26.88 -10.06 13.98
N LEU A 61 -27.86 -10.71 14.62
CA LEU A 61 -28.66 -11.79 14.02
C LEU A 61 -29.94 -11.31 13.32
N THR A 62 -30.32 -10.03 13.42
CA THR A 62 -31.62 -9.53 12.93
C THR A 62 -31.57 -8.66 11.67
N GLY A 63 -30.40 -8.47 11.06
CA GLY A 63 -30.26 -7.97 9.68
C GLY A 63 -31.10 -6.75 9.31
N ARG A 64 -31.03 -5.66 10.09
CA ARG A 64 -31.76 -4.40 9.84
C ARG A 64 -30.79 -3.30 9.43
N GLU A 65 -31.22 -2.44 8.51
CA GLU A 65 -30.41 -1.50 7.71
C GLU A 65 -29.85 -0.27 8.47
N ASP A 66 -29.51 -0.43 9.75
CA ASP A 66 -28.95 0.63 10.61
C ASP A 66 -27.40 0.69 10.52
N ASP A 67 -26.84 0.66 9.31
CA ASP A 67 -25.38 0.72 9.01
C ASP A 67 -24.72 2.07 9.42
N THR A 68 -25.53 3.04 9.84
CA THR A 68 -25.13 4.44 10.05
C THR A 68 -24.25 4.67 11.28
N TRP A 69 -24.54 4.02 12.41
CA TRP A 69 -23.99 4.46 13.71
C TRP A 69 -22.50 4.14 13.93
N TYR A 70 -22.01 2.99 13.48
CA TYR A 70 -20.57 2.67 13.50
C TYR A 70 -19.78 3.65 12.62
N ASN A 71 -20.31 3.95 11.43
CA ASN A 71 -19.70 4.89 10.50
C ASN A 71 -19.69 6.31 11.08
N MET A 72 -20.78 6.78 11.69
CA MET A 72 -20.82 8.09 12.35
C MET A 72 -19.75 8.24 13.44
N LEU A 73 -19.57 7.23 14.31
CA LEU A 73 -18.60 7.34 15.40
C LEU A 73 -17.13 7.36 14.91
N LEU A 74 -16.83 6.64 13.83
CA LEU A 74 -15.48 6.64 13.23
C LEU A 74 -15.22 7.89 12.39
N VAL A 75 -16.21 8.37 11.63
CA VAL A 75 -16.11 9.62 10.85
C VAL A 75 -15.92 10.83 11.77
N GLN A 76 -16.49 10.83 12.99
CA GLN A 76 -16.25 11.87 14.00
C GLN A 76 -14.82 11.88 14.57
N LEU A 77 -14.02 10.82 14.36
CA LEU A 77 -12.62 10.73 14.80
C LEU A 77 -11.61 10.97 13.67
N LEU A 78 -12.07 11.04 12.41
CA LEU A 78 -11.21 11.27 11.24
C LEU A 78 -11.22 12.76 10.85
N PRO A 79 -10.09 13.30 10.34
CA PRO A 79 -10.09 14.63 9.73
C PRO A 79 -11.05 14.67 8.52
N PRO A 80 -11.81 15.76 8.30
CA PRO A 80 -12.74 15.87 7.18
C PRO A 80 -12.07 15.58 5.83
N GLY A 81 -12.67 14.69 5.03
CA GLY A 81 -12.17 14.28 3.72
C GLY A 81 -11.08 13.18 3.74
N VAL A 82 -10.61 12.76 4.92
CA VAL A 82 -9.61 11.68 5.04
C VAL A 82 -10.31 10.34 5.28
N SER A 83 -10.24 9.44 4.30
CA SER A 83 -10.76 8.08 4.45
C SER A 83 -9.90 7.23 5.39
N LEU A 84 -10.50 6.20 6.00
CA LEU A 84 -9.76 5.22 6.79
C LEU A 84 -8.64 4.55 5.97
N LEU A 85 -8.88 4.30 4.68
CA LEU A 85 -7.86 3.76 3.76
C LEU A 85 -6.68 4.72 3.58
N ALA A 86 -6.93 6.02 3.45
CA ALA A 86 -5.88 7.04 3.37
C ALA A 86 -5.06 7.07 4.67
N LEU A 87 -5.72 6.98 5.84
CA LEU A 87 -5.05 6.93 7.13
C LEU A 87 -4.16 5.68 7.28
N VAL A 88 -4.61 4.51 6.82
CA VAL A 88 -3.82 3.28 6.84
C VAL A 88 -2.52 3.44 6.04
N TRP A 89 -2.60 3.93 4.80
CA TRP A 89 -1.39 4.15 3.99
C TRP A 89 -0.48 5.23 4.59
N LEU A 90 -1.04 6.36 5.07
CA LEU A 90 -0.27 7.44 5.71
C LEU A 90 0.47 6.96 6.98
N VAL A 91 -0.13 6.08 7.78
CA VAL A 91 0.53 5.48 8.96
C VAL A 91 1.72 4.60 8.54
N LEU A 92 1.60 3.86 7.43
CA LEU A 92 2.73 3.08 6.89
C LEU A 92 3.83 4.00 6.33
N ASP A 93 3.46 5.07 5.61
CA ASP A 93 4.40 6.08 5.10
C ASP A 93 5.21 6.70 6.24
N VAL A 94 4.53 7.20 7.27
CA VAL A 94 5.17 7.82 8.44
C VAL A 94 6.05 6.81 9.17
N ALA A 95 5.63 5.55 9.31
CA ALA A 95 6.43 4.51 9.97
C ALA A 95 7.72 4.18 9.20
N PHE A 96 7.65 3.96 7.88
CA PHE A 96 8.83 3.64 7.07
C PHE A 96 9.75 4.85 6.86
N LEU A 97 9.19 6.05 6.68
CA LEU A 97 9.98 7.29 6.63
C LEU A 97 10.67 7.57 7.96
N SER A 98 9.98 7.42 9.09
CA SER A 98 10.58 7.62 10.42
C SER A 98 11.72 6.63 10.67
N ALA A 99 11.55 5.37 10.28
CA ALA A 99 12.60 4.37 10.40
C ALA A 99 13.80 4.66 9.49
N LEU A 100 13.56 5.12 8.26
CA LEU A 100 14.61 5.54 7.34
C LEU A 100 15.40 6.75 7.88
N LEU A 101 14.71 7.78 8.36
CA LEU A 101 15.35 8.96 8.94
C LEU A 101 16.10 8.63 10.24
N LEU A 102 15.52 7.81 11.12
CA LEU A 102 16.19 7.34 12.34
C LEU A 102 17.45 6.52 12.04
N TYR A 103 17.47 5.79 10.93
CA TYR A 103 18.64 5.03 10.48
C TYR A 103 19.74 5.98 9.97
N LEU A 104 19.40 6.83 9.00
CA LEU A 104 20.33 7.81 8.40
C LEU A 104 20.90 8.82 9.42
N LEU A 105 20.11 9.21 10.43
CA LEU A 105 20.53 10.19 11.45
C LEU A 105 21.32 9.59 12.62
N ARG A 106 21.31 8.26 12.82
CA ARG A 106 22.01 7.59 13.94
C ARG A 106 23.17 6.70 13.51
N GLY A 107 23.26 6.35 12.23
CA GLY A 107 24.22 5.38 11.73
C GLY A 107 24.10 4.02 12.42
N CYS A 108 25.21 3.27 12.46
CA CYS A 108 25.22 1.88 12.94
C CYS A 108 24.93 1.71 14.46
N ASP A 109 24.87 2.78 15.25
CA ASP A 109 24.67 2.77 16.70
C ASP A 109 23.21 2.53 17.17
N CYS A 110 22.36 1.91 16.33
CA CYS A 110 21.03 1.37 16.69
C CYS A 110 21.11 0.14 17.64
N GLY A 111 22.04 0.14 18.61
CA GLY A 111 22.22 -0.90 19.61
C GLY A 111 21.50 -0.68 20.95
N ARG A 112 20.95 0.52 21.20
CA ARG A 112 20.56 0.97 22.56
C ARG A 112 19.10 1.36 22.78
N SER A 113 18.23 1.26 21.77
CA SER A 113 16.79 1.56 21.88
C SER A 113 15.97 0.31 21.58
N LEU A 114 15.03 -0.03 22.47
CA LEU A 114 14.17 -1.21 22.34
C LEU A 114 13.31 -1.13 21.06
N LEU A 115 12.73 0.04 20.77
CA LEU A 115 11.98 0.28 19.54
C LEU A 115 12.88 0.19 18.30
N CYS A 116 14.11 0.75 18.36
CA CYS A 116 15.07 0.63 17.26
C CYS A 116 15.40 -0.85 17.00
N SER A 117 15.70 -1.62 18.04
CA SER A 117 15.97 -3.07 17.94
C SER A 117 14.81 -3.85 17.34
N VAL A 118 13.57 -3.64 17.82
CA VAL A 118 12.38 -4.36 17.34
C VAL A 118 12.06 -4.00 15.88
N PHE A 119 12.11 -2.72 15.52
CA PHE A 119 11.84 -2.30 14.14
C PHE A 119 12.92 -2.78 13.17
N HIS A 120 14.19 -2.72 13.58
CA HIS A 120 15.34 -3.20 12.80
C HIS A 120 15.29 -4.72 12.58
N ASP A 121 14.87 -5.51 13.59
CA ASP A 121 14.64 -6.96 13.49
C ASP A 121 13.38 -7.33 12.68
N LEU A 122 12.38 -6.43 12.59
CA LEU A 122 11.20 -6.58 11.73
C LEU A 122 11.47 -6.24 10.26
N ILE A 123 12.39 -5.31 9.99
CA ILE A 123 12.76 -4.88 8.64
C ILE A 123 13.83 -5.80 8.02
N ARG A 124 14.90 -6.13 8.75
CA ARG A 124 16.02 -6.92 8.20
C ARG A 124 15.58 -8.35 7.89
N TYR A 125 15.81 -8.81 6.67
CA TYR A 125 15.45 -10.16 6.21
C TYR A 125 16.47 -10.75 5.23
N GLY A 126 16.67 -12.06 5.28
CA GLY A 126 17.65 -12.74 4.44
C GLY A 126 19.09 -12.25 4.66
N LYS A 127 19.66 -11.48 3.72
CA LYS A 127 21.07 -11.07 3.75
C LYS A 127 21.42 -10.26 5.01
N THR A 128 20.56 -9.32 5.38
CA THR A 128 20.83 -8.28 6.39
C THR A 128 20.64 -8.75 7.84
N LYS A 129 20.19 -10.00 8.05
CA LYS A 129 20.07 -10.67 9.36
C LYS A 129 21.36 -11.37 9.83
N VAL A 130 22.35 -11.58 8.95
CA VAL A 130 23.54 -12.39 9.27
C VAL A 130 24.52 -11.59 10.11
N GLY A 131 24.59 -11.83 11.43
CA GLY A 131 25.63 -11.24 12.28
C GLY A 131 25.42 -11.26 13.80
N ARG A 132 24.18 -11.38 14.31
CA ARG A 132 23.91 -11.43 15.77
C ARG A 132 23.33 -12.77 16.21
N GLN A 133 23.85 -13.32 17.31
CA GLN A 133 23.29 -14.50 17.97
C GLN A 133 21.92 -14.13 18.60
N ARG A 134 20.82 -14.60 18.00
CA ARG A 134 19.46 -14.46 18.56
C ARG A 134 19.09 -15.72 19.35
N PRO A 135 18.46 -15.59 20.54
CA PRO A 135 18.05 -16.74 21.36
C PRO A 135 17.04 -17.63 20.61
N ALA A 136 17.09 -18.94 20.86
CA ALA A 136 16.42 -19.95 20.03
C ALA A 136 14.89 -19.74 19.87
N TRP A 137 14.20 -19.19 20.87
CA TRP A 137 12.75 -18.94 20.80
C TRP A 137 12.36 -17.93 19.71
N LEU A 138 13.22 -16.95 19.40
CA LEU A 138 13.00 -16.01 18.28
C LEU A 138 13.20 -16.64 16.90
N GLN A 139 13.83 -17.82 16.84
CA GLN A 139 14.05 -18.55 15.58
C GLN A 139 12.84 -19.44 15.22
N TRP A 140 11.96 -19.72 16.18
CA TRP A 140 10.73 -20.52 15.96
C TRP A 140 9.71 -19.82 15.07
N PHE A 141 9.77 -18.48 14.98
CA PHE A 141 8.92 -17.63 14.15
C PHE A 141 9.59 -17.16 12.84
N ASP A 142 10.70 -17.78 12.43
CA ASP A 142 11.45 -17.38 11.23
C ASP A 142 11.12 -18.27 10.02
N ILE A 143 10.34 -17.73 9.07
CA ILE A 143 9.89 -18.42 7.86
C ILE A 143 11.02 -18.48 6.81
N PRO A 144 11.29 -19.64 6.18
CA PRO A 144 12.31 -19.76 5.14
C PRO A 144 12.05 -18.85 3.93
N LYS A 145 13.07 -18.11 3.44
CA LYS A 145 12.91 -17.18 2.30
C LYS A 145 12.47 -17.85 0.98
N ARG A 146 12.57 -19.19 0.86
CA ARG A 146 11.94 -19.96 -0.24
C ARG A 146 10.41 -19.81 -0.31
N CYS A 147 9.74 -19.45 0.78
CA CYS A 147 8.30 -19.16 0.82
C CYS A 147 7.91 -17.80 0.21
N PHE A 148 8.86 -17.05 -0.36
CA PHE A 148 8.60 -15.74 -0.96
C PHE A 148 7.66 -15.79 -2.18
N TRP A 149 7.44 -16.97 -2.79
CA TRP A 149 6.42 -17.13 -3.83
C TRP A 149 4.97 -17.07 -3.28
N HIS A 150 4.75 -17.34 -1.98
CA HIS A 150 3.42 -17.30 -1.36
C HIS A 150 2.77 -15.91 -1.49
N PHE A 151 3.56 -14.85 -1.31
CA PHE A 151 3.10 -13.46 -1.47
C PHE A 151 2.46 -13.20 -2.83
N TYR A 152 3.18 -13.58 -3.90
CA TYR A 152 2.70 -13.39 -5.27
C TYR A 152 1.59 -14.37 -5.66
N CYS A 153 1.53 -15.56 -5.05
CA CYS A 153 0.41 -16.49 -5.22
C CYS A 153 -0.88 -15.93 -4.61
N VAL A 154 -0.84 -15.45 -3.36
CA VAL A 154 -1.98 -14.78 -2.71
C VAL A 154 -2.38 -13.53 -3.50
N SER A 155 -1.42 -12.71 -3.93
CA SER A 155 -1.68 -11.55 -4.78
C SER A 155 -2.36 -11.92 -6.11
N LEU A 156 -1.90 -12.98 -6.79
CA LEU A 156 -2.44 -13.41 -8.08
C LEU A 156 -3.88 -13.90 -7.97
N ILE A 157 -4.18 -14.69 -6.92
CA ILE A 157 -5.52 -15.23 -6.65
C ILE A 157 -6.45 -14.08 -6.24
N TRP A 158 -6.04 -13.27 -5.26
CA TRP A 158 -6.86 -12.18 -4.72
C TRP A 158 -7.15 -11.10 -5.76
N ASN A 159 -6.11 -10.53 -6.38
CA ASN A 159 -6.29 -9.45 -7.35
C ASN A 159 -6.91 -9.95 -8.66
N GLY A 160 -6.76 -11.25 -8.98
CA GLY A 160 -7.49 -11.88 -10.09
C GLY A 160 -8.99 -12.04 -9.79
N PHE A 161 -9.34 -12.40 -8.55
CA PHE A 161 -10.74 -12.43 -8.09
C PHE A 161 -11.37 -11.03 -8.07
N LEU A 162 -10.66 -10.00 -7.60
CA LEU A 162 -11.14 -8.62 -7.67
C LEU A 162 -11.26 -8.12 -9.12
N LEU A 163 -10.33 -8.47 -10.01
CA LEU A 163 -10.42 -8.13 -11.44
C LEU A 163 -11.63 -8.81 -12.11
N TRP A 164 -11.91 -10.06 -11.73
CA TRP A 164 -13.12 -10.76 -12.16
C TRP A 164 -14.39 -10.09 -11.64
N ILE A 165 -14.44 -9.66 -10.36
CA ILE A 165 -15.56 -8.87 -9.83
C ILE A 165 -15.74 -7.55 -10.59
N LEU A 166 -14.66 -6.82 -10.86
CA LEU A 166 -14.72 -5.56 -11.60
C LEU A 166 -15.24 -5.76 -13.04
N HIS A 167 -14.83 -6.84 -13.71
CA HIS A 167 -15.40 -7.24 -15.00
C HIS A 167 -16.89 -7.60 -14.89
N ARG A 168 -17.30 -8.32 -13.84
CA ARG A 168 -18.71 -8.67 -13.57
C ARG A 168 -19.59 -7.45 -13.29
N LEU A 169 -19.04 -6.44 -12.60
CA LEU A 169 -19.72 -5.17 -12.34
C LEU A 169 -19.94 -4.41 -13.66
N LEU A 170 -18.87 -4.07 -14.37
CA LEU A 170 -18.93 -3.18 -15.54
C LEU A 170 -19.68 -3.80 -16.72
N PHE A 171 -19.39 -5.06 -17.08
CA PHE A 171 -19.88 -5.66 -18.31
C PHE A 171 -21.14 -6.54 -18.15
N GLN A 172 -21.59 -6.79 -16.90
CA GLN A 172 -22.75 -7.64 -16.63
C GLN A 172 -23.73 -7.04 -15.61
N SER A 173 -23.48 -5.83 -15.08
CA SER A 173 -24.24 -5.20 -13.99
C SER A 173 -24.47 -6.11 -12.77
N VAL A 174 -23.56 -7.04 -12.52
CA VAL A 174 -23.61 -7.90 -11.33
C VAL A 174 -22.98 -7.12 -10.18
N PRO A 175 -23.72 -6.79 -9.11
CA PRO A 175 -23.18 -5.99 -8.01
C PRO A 175 -21.98 -6.66 -7.35
N VAL A 176 -21.10 -5.82 -6.83
CA VAL A 176 -19.97 -6.26 -5.98
C VAL A 176 -20.53 -7.07 -4.81
N PRO A 177 -19.96 -8.23 -4.44
CA PRO A 177 -20.44 -9.02 -3.31
C PRO A 177 -20.57 -8.20 -2.02
N GLU A 178 -21.69 -8.34 -1.29
CA GLU A 178 -22.04 -7.49 -0.14
C GLU A 178 -20.92 -7.36 0.90
N TRP A 179 -20.21 -8.43 1.21
CA TRP A 179 -19.09 -8.39 2.16
C TRP A 179 -17.91 -7.52 1.67
N ILE A 180 -17.71 -7.40 0.36
CA ILE A 180 -16.75 -6.45 -0.24
C ILE A 180 -17.32 -5.04 -0.22
N GLN A 181 -18.62 -4.85 -0.51
CA GLN A 181 -19.26 -3.54 -0.38
C GLN A 181 -19.13 -2.99 1.04
N VAL A 182 -19.42 -3.78 2.07
CA VAL A 182 -19.27 -3.40 3.48
C VAL A 182 -17.82 -3.00 3.79
N VAL A 183 -16.83 -3.80 3.36
CA VAL A 183 -15.40 -3.48 3.54
C VAL A 183 -15.01 -2.18 2.81
N LEU A 184 -15.49 -1.96 1.58
CA LEU A 184 -15.20 -0.75 0.81
C LEU A 184 -15.88 0.49 1.39
N ARG A 185 -17.16 0.40 1.79
CA ARG A 185 -17.90 1.49 2.48
C ARG A 185 -17.17 1.87 3.78
N PHE A 186 -16.78 0.89 4.59
CA PHE A 186 -16.02 1.10 5.84
C PHE A 186 -14.65 1.75 5.60
N LEU A 187 -13.91 1.34 4.56
CA LEU A 187 -12.60 1.92 4.21
C LEU A 187 -12.69 3.30 3.55
N ARG A 188 -13.80 3.60 2.86
CA ARG A 188 -14.10 4.90 2.20
C ARG A 188 -14.82 5.89 3.13
N ALA A 189 -15.24 5.46 4.32
CA ALA A 189 -15.89 6.31 5.32
C ALA A 189 -15.06 7.58 5.60
N GLY A 190 -15.71 8.74 5.53
CA GLY A 190 -15.07 10.06 5.67
C GLY A 190 -14.57 10.70 4.36
N SER A 191 -14.77 10.06 3.20
CA SER A 191 -14.44 10.62 1.88
C SER A 191 -15.64 10.63 0.92
N GLU A 192 -15.72 11.69 0.11
CA GLU A 192 -16.75 11.86 -0.92
C GLU A 192 -16.68 10.77 -2.01
N PRO A 193 -17.81 10.44 -2.67
CA PRO A 193 -17.82 9.58 -3.85
C PRO A 193 -16.88 10.15 -4.92
N GLN A 194 -15.97 9.33 -5.42
CA GLN A 194 -15.06 9.77 -6.47
C GLN A 194 -15.78 9.78 -7.82
N ILE A 195 -15.44 10.78 -8.61
CA ILE A 195 -16.11 11.14 -9.86
C ILE A 195 -16.10 9.95 -10.85
N LEU A 196 -17.22 9.83 -11.57
CA LEU A 196 -17.42 9.02 -12.78
C LEU A 196 -16.26 9.20 -13.80
N ASP A 197 -16.22 8.35 -14.83
CA ASP A 197 -15.24 8.37 -15.92
C ASP A 197 -13.82 7.89 -15.52
N ARG A 198 -13.73 6.89 -14.62
CA ARG A 198 -12.46 6.29 -14.17
C ARG A 198 -12.41 4.76 -14.22
N GLU A 199 -13.40 4.14 -14.84
CA GLU A 199 -13.59 2.69 -14.92
C GLU A 199 -12.43 2.05 -15.70
N LEU A 200 -12.04 2.64 -16.83
CA LEU A 200 -10.86 2.24 -17.59
C LEU A 200 -9.58 2.33 -16.75
N SER A 201 -9.38 3.42 -16.00
CA SER A 201 -8.20 3.60 -15.14
C SER A 201 -8.12 2.52 -14.05
N ALA A 202 -9.24 2.19 -13.42
CA ALA A 202 -9.31 1.14 -12.40
C ALA A 202 -9.08 -0.27 -12.98
N VAL A 203 -9.69 -0.59 -14.13
CA VAL A 203 -9.48 -1.87 -14.84
C VAL A 203 -8.00 -2.01 -15.24
N LEU A 204 -7.41 -0.97 -15.84
CA LEU A 204 -5.99 -0.97 -16.21
C LEU A 204 -5.09 -1.13 -14.98
N ALA A 205 -5.31 -0.37 -13.90
CA ALA A 205 -4.50 -0.46 -12.69
C ALA A 205 -4.55 -1.86 -12.05
N LEU A 206 -5.75 -2.46 -11.95
CA LEU A 206 -5.92 -3.79 -11.36
C LEU A 206 -5.33 -4.89 -12.25
N ALA A 207 -5.49 -4.78 -13.57
CA ALA A 207 -4.85 -5.66 -14.54
C ALA A 207 -3.31 -5.55 -14.50
N LEU A 208 -2.74 -4.35 -14.35
CA LEU A 208 -1.31 -4.15 -14.20
C LEU A 208 -0.77 -4.74 -12.88
N LEU A 209 -1.49 -4.59 -11.76
CA LEU A 209 -1.14 -5.28 -10.49
C LEU A 209 -1.19 -6.81 -10.63
N TRP A 210 -2.20 -7.34 -11.33
CA TRP A 210 -2.34 -8.77 -11.56
C TRP A 210 -1.23 -9.32 -12.45
N LEU A 211 -0.95 -8.67 -13.59
CA LEU A 211 0.16 -9.01 -14.49
C LEU A 211 1.53 -8.89 -13.81
N HIS A 212 1.71 -7.87 -12.97
CA HIS A 212 2.90 -7.72 -12.12
C HIS A 212 3.05 -8.94 -11.20
N SER A 213 1.97 -9.29 -10.48
CA SER A 213 1.96 -10.41 -9.54
C SER A 213 2.21 -11.75 -10.23
N LEU A 214 1.63 -11.97 -11.41
CA LEU A 214 1.87 -13.14 -12.25
C LEU A 214 3.34 -13.24 -12.65
N ARG A 215 3.90 -12.17 -13.24
CA ARG A 215 5.32 -12.10 -13.62
C ARG A 215 6.23 -12.38 -12.42
N ARG A 216 5.98 -11.74 -11.27
CA ARG A 216 6.78 -11.93 -10.05
C ARG A 216 6.65 -13.33 -9.45
N LEU A 217 5.49 -13.97 -9.55
CA LEU A 217 5.32 -15.38 -9.18
C LEU A 217 6.17 -16.29 -10.07
N LEU A 218 6.10 -16.12 -11.39
CA LEU A 218 6.90 -16.88 -12.36
C LEU A 218 8.41 -16.64 -12.16
N GLU A 219 8.84 -15.41 -11.91
CA GLU A 219 10.21 -15.06 -11.53
C GLU A 219 10.65 -15.73 -10.22
N CYS A 220 9.75 -15.92 -9.25
CA CYS A 220 10.04 -16.62 -8.00
C CYS A 220 10.14 -18.15 -8.18
N LEU A 221 9.31 -18.74 -9.05
CA LEU A 221 9.27 -20.19 -9.27
C LEU A 221 10.37 -20.70 -10.22
N PHE A 222 10.70 -19.94 -11.27
CA PHE A 222 11.55 -20.43 -12.36
C PHE A 222 12.90 -19.70 -12.49
N VAL A 223 12.98 -18.41 -12.11
CA VAL A 223 14.22 -17.63 -12.24
C VAL A 223 15.04 -17.65 -10.93
N SER A 224 14.39 -17.33 -9.81
CA SER A 224 15.03 -16.96 -8.54
C SER A 224 15.75 -18.12 -7.84
N VAL A 225 16.99 -17.89 -7.41
CA VAL A 225 17.74 -18.81 -6.53
C VAL A 225 17.71 -18.28 -5.10
N PHE A 226 16.83 -18.82 -4.26
CA PHE A 226 16.76 -18.49 -2.85
C PHE A 226 17.92 -19.14 -2.06
N SER A 227 18.43 -18.43 -1.05
CA SER A 227 19.38 -18.96 -0.07
C SER A 227 18.70 -19.15 1.28
N ASN A 228 19.37 -19.86 2.21
CA ASN A 228 18.88 -20.26 3.55
C ASN A 228 18.59 -19.11 4.54
N GLY A 229 18.32 -17.90 4.07
CA GLY A 229 17.88 -16.79 4.90
C GLY A 229 16.40 -16.89 5.28
N THR A 230 16.01 -16.14 6.30
CA THR A 230 14.67 -16.17 6.89
C THR A 230 13.96 -14.82 6.82
N ILE A 231 12.64 -14.84 6.97
CA ILE A 231 11.70 -13.72 7.04
C ILE A 231 10.94 -13.87 8.37
N HIS A 232 10.76 -12.80 9.13
CA HIS A 232 10.06 -12.91 10.42
C HIS A 232 8.55 -13.12 10.22
N PHE A 233 7.90 -13.94 11.04
CA PHE A 233 6.45 -14.25 10.92
C PHE A 233 5.57 -12.99 10.80
N VAL A 234 5.81 -11.98 11.64
CA VAL A 234 5.06 -10.71 11.60
C VAL A 234 5.25 -9.97 10.26
N GLN A 235 6.48 -9.94 9.73
CA GLN A 235 6.80 -9.34 8.43
C GLN A 235 6.15 -10.12 7.28
N TYR A 236 6.03 -11.44 7.42
CA TYR A 236 5.34 -12.31 6.46
C TYR A 236 3.82 -12.10 6.49
N CYS A 237 3.19 -12.04 7.66
CA CYS A 237 1.76 -11.70 7.77
C CYS A 237 1.46 -10.30 7.22
N PHE A 238 2.32 -9.32 7.54
CA PHE A 238 2.22 -7.96 6.99
C PHE A 238 2.33 -7.93 5.46
N GLY A 239 3.30 -8.63 4.88
CA GLY A 239 3.46 -8.74 3.43
C GLY A 239 2.28 -9.44 2.73
N LEU A 240 1.63 -10.42 3.37
CA LEU A 240 0.39 -11.01 2.84
C LEU A 240 -0.77 -10.00 2.91
N GLY A 241 -0.92 -9.29 4.02
CA GLY A 241 -1.91 -8.23 4.20
C GLY A 241 -1.77 -7.10 3.16
N TYR A 242 -0.55 -6.71 2.84
CA TYR A 242 -0.24 -5.73 1.79
C TYR A 242 -0.83 -6.13 0.42
N TYR A 243 -0.63 -7.38 -0.01
CA TYR A 243 -1.14 -7.85 -1.31
C TYR A 243 -2.67 -8.03 -1.36
N ILE A 244 -3.34 -8.06 -0.20
CA ILE A 244 -4.80 -7.96 -0.09
C ILE A 244 -5.24 -6.48 -0.16
N LEU A 245 -4.62 -5.63 0.67
CA LEU A 245 -4.93 -4.20 0.80
C LEU A 245 -4.72 -3.42 -0.50
N ILE A 246 -3.69 -3.75 -1.30
CA ILE A 246 -3.41 -3.06 -2.57
C ILE A 246 -4.54 -3.25 -3.59
N GLY A 247 -5.14 -4.44 -3.64
CA GLY A 247 -6.30 -4.73 -4.49
C GLY A 247 -7.57 -4.01 -4.06
N ILE A 248 -7.83 -4.03 -2.75
CA ILE A 248 -8.94 -3.28 -2.14
C ILE A 248 -8.76 -1.78 -2.38
N THR A 249 -7.52 -1.28 -2.35
CA THR A 249 -7.19 0.12 -2.66
C THR A 249 -7.57 0.46 -4.10
N VAL A 250 -7.25 -0.39 -5.08
CA VAL A 250 -7.69 -0.16 -6.47
C VAL A 250 -9.21 -0.20 -6.60
N LEU A 251 -9.86 -1.21 -6.02
CA LEU A 251 -11.32 -1.35 -6.11
C LEU A 251 -12.08 -0.22 -5.38
N SER A 252 -11.46 0.44 -4.40
CA SER A 252 -12.03 1.59 -3.69
C SER A 252 -12.14 2.87 -4.52
N TYR A 253 -11.59 2.91 -5.73
CA TYR A 253 -11.79 4.04 -6.65
C TYR A 253 -13.05 3.93 -7.49
N CYS A 254 -13.55 2.71 -7.74
CA CYS A 254 -14.78 2.50 -8.51
C CYS A 254 -16.02 3.07 -7.80
N SER A 255 -17.10 3.33 -8.54
CA SER A 255 -18.42 3.34 -7.90
C SER A 255 -18.82 1.90 -7.53
N LEU A 256 -19.69 1.78 -6.53
CA LEU A 256 -20.38 0.53 -6.20
C LEU A 256 -21.74 0.42 -6.92
N ASP A 257 -22.19 1.50 -7.57
CA ASP A 257 -23.47 1.53 -8.27
C ASP A 257 -23.44 0.64 -9.52
N THR A 258 -24.47 -0.19 -9.70
CA THR A 258 -24.60 -1.06 -10.87
C THR A 258 -25.07 -0.27 -12.08
N GLN A 259 -24.13 0.12 -12.94
CA GLN A 259 -24.40 0.58 -14.31
C GLN A 259 -23.63 -0.28 -15.31
N THR A 260 -24.27 -0.68 -16.41
CA THR A 260 -23.57 -1.32 -17.53
C THR A 260 -22.69 -0.29 -18.21
N VAL A 261 -21.39 -0.57 -18.31
CA VAL A 261 -20.46 0.22 -19.12
C VAL A 261 -20.01 -0.66 -20.28
N SER A 262 -20.36 -0.28 -21.51
CA SER A 262 -19.96 -1.03 -22.70
C SER A 262 -18.48 -0.78 -23.03
N LEU A 263 -17.93 -1.60 -23.93
CA LEU A 263 -16.58 -1.35 -24.45
C LEU A 263 -16.51 -0.03 -25.24
N ASP A 264 -17.61 0.37 -25.88
CA ASP A 264 -17.72 1.61 -26.63
C ASP A 264 -17.81 2.85 -25.71
N ASP A 265 -18.23 2.67 -24.45
CA ASP A 265 -18.18 3.72 -23.41
C ASP A 265 -16.79 3.82 -22.73
N LEU A 266 -16.05 2.70 -22.63
CA LEU A 266 -14.70 2.66 -22.06
C LEU A 266 -13.62 3.23 -22.99
N LEU A 267 -13.74 3.04 -24.32
CA LEU A 267 -12.74 3.50 -25.28
C LEU A 267 -12.56 5.05 -25.27
N PRO A 268 -13.62 5.88 -25.17
CA PRO A 268 -13.52 7.34 -24.98
C PRO A 268 -12.79 7.78 -23.70
N GLN A 269 -12.73 6.95 -22.65
CA GLN A 269 -11.92 7.22 -21.44
C GLN A 269 -10.39 7.10 -21.72
N GLY A 270 -10.02 6.73 -22.95
CA GLY A 270 -8.64 6.67 -23.42
C GLY A 270 -7.96 8.05 -23.42
N HIS A 271 -6.99 8.24 -22.52
CA HIS A 271 -6.20 9.46 -22.40
C HIS A 271 -4.70 9.19 -22.59
N TRP A 272 -3.94 10.22 -22.97
CA TRP A 272 -2.49 10.14 -23.19
C TRP A 272 -1.71 9.61 -21.97
N TYR A 273 -2.21 9.87 -20.76
CA TYR A 273 -1.59 9.36 -19.53
C TYR A 273 -1.74 7.84 -19.38
N HIS A 274 -2.82 7.22 -19.87
CA HIS A 274 -2.92 5.75 -19.93
C HIS A 274 -1.78 5.16 -20.79
N ILE A 275 -1.50 5.76 -21.96
CA ILE A 275 -0.42 5.32 -22.86
C ILE A 275 0.96 5.52 -22.21
N LEU A 276 1.21 6.67 -21.58
CA LEU A 276 2.46 6.95 -20.86
C LEU A 276 2.67 5.96 -19.69
N GLY A 277 1.62 5.72 -18.92
CA GLY A 277 1.62 4.76 -17.81
C GLY A 277 1.92 3.33 -18.27
N LEU A 278 1.24 2.83 -19.31
CA LEU A 278 1.53 1.51 -19.87
C LEU A 278 2.97 1.40 -20.42
N THR A 279 3.46 2.45 -21.09
CA THR A 279 4.85 2.49 -21.60
C THR A 279 5.88 2.44 -20.47
N LEU A 280 5.68 3.25 -19.42
CA LEU A 280 6.55 3.27 -18.23
C LEU A 280 6.51 1.94 -17.47
N TYR A 281 5.32 1.33 -17.34
CA TYR A 281 5.11 0.02 -16.70
C TYR A 281 5.92 -1.09 -17.39
N ILE A 282 5.84 -1.16 -18.73
CA ILE A 282 6.54 -2.16 -19.54
C ILE A 282 8.06 -1.97 -19.41
N TRP A 283 8.55 -0.75 -19.57
CA TRP A 283 9.97 -0.44 -19.46
C TRP A 283 10.55 -0.78 -18.07
N ALA A 284 9.87 -0.37 -17.00
CA ALA A 284 10.28 -0.68 -15.64
C ALA A 284 10.21 -2.19 -15.34
N SER A 285 9.17 -2.88 -15.80
CA SER A 285 9.04 -4.34 -15.66
C SER A 285 10.17 -5.11 -16.38
N LEU A 286 10.59 -4.66 -17.57
CA LEU A 286 11.70 -5.26 -18.30
C LEU A 286 13.04 -5.10 -17.57
N HIS A 287 13.34 -3.90 -17.05
CA HIS A 287 14.55 -3.67 -16.25
C HIS A 287 14.53 -4.42 -14.92
N GLN A 288 13.37 -4.53 -14.25
CA GLN A 288 13.24 -5.35 -13.05
C GLN A 288 13.52 -6.84 -13.32
N TYR A 289 12.92 -7.39 -14.38
CA TYR A 289 13.15 -8.79 -14.79
C TYR A 289 14.63 -9.05 -15.09
N ARG A 290 15.28 -8.16 -15.85
CA ARG A 290 16.74 -8.22 -16.11
C ARG A 290 17.54 -8.24 -14.81
N CYS A 291 17.22 -7.37 -13.86
CA CYS A 291 17.91 -7.33 -12.56
C CYS A 291 17.74 -8.62 -11.75
N HIS A 292 16.55 -9.25 -11.78
CA HIS A 292 16.34 -10.54 -11.13
C HIS A 292 17.07 -11.69 -11.83
N CYS A 293 17.14 -11.68 -13.17
CA CYS A 293 17.97 -12.63 -13.93
C CYS A 293 19.46 -12.50 -13.61
N ILE A 294 20.00 -11.28 -13.52
CA ILE A 294 21.38 -11.01 -13.06
C ILE A 294 21.60 -11.61 -11.66
N LEU A 295 20.74 -11.28 -10.69
CA LEU A 295 20.86 -11.77 -9.31
C LEU A 295 20.72 -13.30 -9.18
N ALA A 296 19.96 -13.94 -10.07
CA ALA A 296 19.88 -15.41 -10.13
C ALA A 296 21.13 -16.04 -10.77
N ASN A 297 21.65 -15.42 -11.83
CA ASN A 297 22.80 -15.93 -12.57
C ASN A 297 24.11 -15.82 -11.77
N LEU A 298 24.23 -14.88 -10.82
CA LEU A 298 25.28 -14.87 -9.79
C LEU A 298 25.37 -16.16 -8.95
N ARG A 299 24.41 -17.08 -9.07
CA ARG A 299 24.36 -18.36 -8.33
C ARG A 299 24.27 -19.58 -9.26
N LYS A 300 24.21 -19.39 -10.58
CA LYS A 300 24.08 -20.44 -11.59
C LYS A 300 25.33 -20.55 -12.46
N SER A 301 25.64 -21.75 -12.91
CA SER A 301 26.54 -22.05 -14.02
C SER A 301 25.96 -21.52 -15.33
N ALA A 302 26.80 -21.41 -16.36
CA ALA A 302 26.34 -21.26 -17.75
C ALA A 302 25.39 -22.41 -18.19
N SER A 303 25.47 -23.58 -17.55
CA SER A 303 24.52 -24.70 -17.72
C SER A 303 23.25 -24.59 -16.87
N GLY A 304 22.99 -23.45 -16.21
CA GLY A 304 21.84 -23.23 -15.32
C GLY A 304 21.91 -23.93 -13.95
N THR A 305 22.86 -24.84 -13.75
CA THR A 305 23.07 -25.58 -12.48
C THR A 305 23.43 -24.63 -11.34
N ILE A 306 22.85 -24.78 -10.15
CA ILE A 306 23.18 -23.93 -8.99
C ILE A 306 24.57 -24.29 -8.47
N MET A 307 25.50 -23.33 -8.47
CA MET A 307 26.90 -23.55 -8.10
C MET A 307 27.16 -23.23 -6.63
N HIS A 308 26.60 -22.13 -6.12
CA HIS A 308 26.73 -21.73 -4.71
C HIS A 308 25.61 -20.80 -4.25
N LEU A 309 25.29 -20.84 -2.96
CA LEU A 309 24.38 -19.88 -2.32
C LEU A 309 25.09 -18.61 -1.82
N ASN A 310 26.40 -18.50 -2.03
CA ASN A 310 27.20 -17.32 -1.69
C ASN A 310 26.65 -16.05 -2.34
N TYR A 311 27.10 -14.91 -1.80
CA TYR A 311 26.83 -13.60 -2.38
C TYR A 311 28.03 -13.17 -3.22
N ALA A 312 27.75 -12.49 -4.33
CA ALA A 312 28.73 -11.83 -5.18
C ALA A 312 28.22 -10.42 -5.51
N ILE A 313 29.10 -9.57 -6.06
CA ILE A 313 28.77 -8.23 -6.51
C ILE A 313 28.00 -8.34 -7.84
N PRO A 314 26.79 -7.76 -7.97
CA PRO A 314 26.07 -7.72 -9.24
C PRO A 314 26.67 -6.67 -10.20
N THR A 315 26.67 -7.02 -11.48
CA THR A 315 27.09 -6.15 -12.59
C THR A 315 26.10 -6.27 -13.76
N GLY A 316 26.10 -5.28 -14.65
CA GLY A 316 25.19 -5.15 -15.78
C GLY A 316 23.89 -4.39 -15.48
N ASP A 317 23.27 -3.89 -16.54
CA ASP A 317 22.09 -3.01 -16.48
C ASP A 317 22.31 -1.83 -15.49
N TRP A 318 21.31 -1.49 -14.67
CA TRP A 318 21.42 -0.37 -13.71
C TRP A 318 22.27 -0.68 -12.46
N PHE A 319 22.79 -1.91 -12.28
CA PHE A 319 23.67 -2.21 -11.13
C PHE A 319 24.95 -1.37 -11.12
N GLU A 320 25.40 -0.88 -12.28
CA GLU A 320 26.57 0.02 -12.36
C GLU A 320 26.33 1.42 -11.80
N LYS A 321 25.07 1.77 -11.44
CA LYS A 321 24.73 3.07 -10.85
C LYS A 321 24.16 2.96 -9.44
N VAL A 322 23.39 1.90 -9.16
CA VAL A 322 22.71 1.70 -7.87
C VAL A 322 22.84 0.26 -7.40
N SER A 323 22.80 0.07 -6.09
CA SER A 323 22.95 -1.25 -5.45
C SER A 323 21.67 -2.09 -5.55
N CYS A 324 20.51 -1.45 -5.59
CA CYS A 324 19.19 -2.09 -5.66
C CYS A 324 18.32 -1.58 -6.84
N PRO A 325 18.75 -1.75 -8.10
CA PRO A 325 18.00 -1.29 -9.28
C PRO A 325 16.65 -1.99 -9.45
N HIS A 326 16.53 -3.24 -9.00
CA HIS A 326 15.27 -3.99 -8.99
C HIS A 326 14.21 -3.36 -8.06
N TYR A 327 14.64 -2.61 -7.04
CA TYR A 327 13.76 -1.81 -6.19
C TYR A 327 13.42 -0.47 -6.86
N LEU A 328 14.36 0.18 -7.55
CA LEU A 328 14.08 1.39 -8.33
C LEU A 328 13.06 1.10 -9.44
N ALA A 329 13.18 -0.05 -10.09
CA ALA A 329 12.24 -0.54 -11.07
C ALA A 329 10.87 -0.91 -10.45
N GLU A 330 10.83 -1.40 -9.20
CA GLU A 330 9.57 -1.55 -8.45
C GLU A 330 8.87 -0.19 -8.28
N LEU A 331 9.58 0.81 -7.76
CA LEU A 331 9.04 2.17 -7.58
C LEU A 331 8.49 2.75 -8.90
N LEU A 332 9.19 2.55 -10.01
CA LEU A 332 8.76 2.99 -11.34
C LEU A 332 7.47 2.28 -11.82
N ILE A 333 7.21 1.05 -11.39
CA ILE A 333 5.95 0.33 -11.67
C ILE A 333 4.78 0.93 -10.88
N TYR A 334 4.96 1.28 -9.60
CA TYR A 334 3.88 1.92 -8.82
C TYR A 334 3.63 3.36 -9.28
N LEU A 335 4.68 4.09 -9.68
CA LEU A 335 4.58 5.38 -10.37
C LEU A 335 3.84 5.26 -11.71
N SER A 336 4.07 4.20 -12.49
CA SER A 336 3.35 4.03 -13.76
C SER A 336 1.86 3.77 -13.57
N ILE A 337 1.48 3.05 -12.50
CA ILE A 337 0.08 2.87 -12.12
C ILE A 337 -0.51 4.18 -11.56
N ALA A 338 0.28 5.03 -10.89
CA ALA A 338 -0.15 6.37 -10.48
C ALA A 338 -0.47 7.27 -11.68
N VAL A 339 0.31 7.16 -12.76
CA VAL A 339 0.03 7.84 -14.02
C VAL A 339 -1.24 7.28 -14.67
N VAL A 340 -1.48 5.96 -14.65
CA VAL A 340 -2.73 5.34 -15.12
C VAL A 340 -3.97 5.80 -14.35
N PHE A 341 -3.87 6.03 -13.03
CA PHE A 341 -4.96 6.57 -12.21
C PHE A 341 -5.24 8.07 -12.38
N GLY A 342 -4.42 8.76 -13.17
CA GLY A 342 -4.37 10.22 -13.23
C GLY A 342 -3.61 10.83 -12.03
N PRO A 343 -2.80 11.88 -12.24
CA PRO A 343 -1.85 12.39 -11.26
C PRO A 343 -2.46 13.06 -10.02
N LEU A 344 -3.79 13.11 -9.89
CA LEU A 344 -4.53 13.67 -8.75
C LEU A 344 -5.07 12.61 -7.77
N ASN A 345 -4.71 11.33 -7.93
CA ASN A 345 -5.15 10.27 -7.03
C ASN A 345 -4.33 10.24 -5.72
N THR A 346 -4.76 10.99 -4.70
CA THR A 346 -4.07 11.14 -3.41
C THR A 346 -3.78 9.80 -2.71
N ILE A 347 -4.74 8.87 -2.65
CA ILE A 347 -4.56 7.60 -1.94
C ILE A 347 -3.54 6.72 -2.67
N TRP A 348 -3.51 6.73 -4.00
CA TRP A 348 -2.48 6.01 -4.75
C TRP A 348 -1.10 6.68 -4.64
N TRP A 349 -1.02 7.99 -4.44
CA TRP A 349 0.25 8.64 -4.11
C TRP A 349 0.81 8.20 -2.74
N LEU A 350 -0.04 7.91 -1.74
CA LEU A 350 0.41 7.29 -0.49
C LEU A 350 0.97 5.87 -0.74
N VAL A 351 0.33 5.06 -1.60
CA VAL A 351 0.92 3.76 -2.03
C VAL A 351 2.31 3.94 -2.65
N VAL A 352 2.51 4.96 -3.48
CA VAL A 352 3.81 5.27 -4.09
C VAL A 352 4.84 5.72 -3.04
N LEU A 353 4.43 6.51 -2.04
CA LEU A 353 5.30 6.91 -0.92
C LEU A 353 5.68 5.71 -0.05
N TYR A 354 4.76 4.80 0.22
CA TYR A 354 5.02 3.57 0.95
C TYR A 354 6.06 2.71 0.25
N VAL A 355 5.92 2.53 -1.07
CA VAL A 355 6.91 1.82 -1.90
C VAL A 355 8.24 2.58 -1.91
N LEU A 356 8.24 3.92 -2.04
CA LEU A 356 9.46 4.73 -1.99
C LEU A 356 10.22 4.53 -0.67
N PHE A 357 9.56 4.68 0.49
CA PHE A 357 10.23 4.64 1.79
C PHE A 357 10.62 3.22 2.22
N SER A 358 9.77 2.22 1.99
CA SER A 358 10.08 0.82 2.31
C SER A 358 11.23 0.27 1.46
N GLN A 359 11.26 0.61 0.16
CA GLN A 359 12.34 0.22 -0.75
C GLN A 359 13.63 1.01 -0.49
N ALA A 360 13.55 2.31 -0.17
CA ALA A 360 14.71 3.11 0.23
C ALA A 360 15.43 2.51 1.45
N LEU A 361 14.67 2.15 2.48
CA LEU A 361 15.20 1.54 3.69
C LEU A 361 15.79 0.15 3.43
N ALA A 362 15.12 -0.68 2.62
CA ALA A 362 15.66 -1.97 2.18
C ALA A 362 16.93 -1.82 1.32
N ALA A 363 17.05 -0.75 0.54
CA ALA A 363 18.19 -0.48 -0.34
C ALA A 363 19.44 -0.06 0.43
N VAL A 364 19.34 0.84 1.40
CA VAL A 364 20.48 1.26 2.24
C VAL A 364 21.04 0.07 3.01
N LEU A 365 20.18 -0.69 3.69
CA LEU A 365 20.57 -1.91 4.41
C LEU A 365 21.24 -2.96 3.50
N CYS A 366 20.94 -2.96 2.20
CA CYS A 366 21.55 -3.84 1.20
C CYS A 366 22.88 -3.26 0.66
N HIS A 367 22.97 -1.93 0.51
CA HIS A 367 24.17 -1.19 0.08
C HIS A 367 25.30 -1.31 1.11
N GLU A 368 25.00 -1.02 2.38
CA GLU A 368 25.93 -1.20 3.50
C GLU A 368 26.41 -2.64 3.61
N PHE A 369 25.50 -3.62 3.50
CA PHE A 369 25.85 -5.04 3.47
C PHE A 369 26.83 -5.40 2.33
N TYR A 370 26.82 -4.68 1.19
CA TYR A 370 27.82 -4.90 0.14
C TYR A 370 29.18 -4.28 0.51
N HIS A 371 29.22 -3.06 1.08
CA HIS A 371 30.46 -2.45 1.56
C HIS A 371 31.09 -3.26 2.71
N GLU A 372 30.30 -3.66 3.72
CA GLU A 372 30.75 -4.49 4.85
C GLU A 372 31.29 -5.87 4.42
N LYS A 373 30.88 -6.36 3.24
CA LYS A 373 31.19 -7.72 2.80
C LYS A 373 32.27 -7.81 1.71
N PHE A 374 32.50 -6.76 0.94
CA PHE A 374 33.40 -6.80 -0.21
C PHE A 374 34.26 -5.53 -0.26
N ASP A 375 35.55 -5.66 0.06
CA ASP A 375 36.53 -4.57 -0.01
C ASP A 375 36.66 -3.98 -1.44
N SER A 376 36.26 -4.75 -2.45
CA SER A 376 36.22 -4.38 -3.86
C SER A 376 34.87 -3.81 -4.34
N TYR A 377 33.95 -3.43 -3.43
CA TYR A 377 32.66 -2.88 -3.83
C TYR A 377 32.79 -1.50 -4.50
N PRO A 378 32.12 -1.21 -5.63
CA PRO A 378 32.29 0.06 -6.33
C PRO A 378 31.71 1.26 -5.55
N ILE A 379 32.61 2.07 -4.98
CA ILE A 379 32.34 3.21 -4.11
C ILE A 379 31.40 4.25 -4.75
N HIS A 380 31.39 4.36 -6.09
CA HIS A 380 30.55 5.32 -6.83
C HIS A 380 29.07 4.91 -6.99
N ARG A 381 28.68 3.71 -6.55
CA ARG A 381 27.29 3.23 -6.67
C ARG A 381 26.44 3.80 -5.53
N ASN A 382 25.27 4.34 -5.87
CA ASN A 382 24.24 4.73 -4.91
C ASN A 382 23.53 3.52 -4.30
N ALA A 383 22.70 3.72 -3.27
CA ALA A 383 21.86 2.67 -2.71
C ALA A 383 20.68 2.32 -3.63
N PHE A 384 19.94 3.33 -4.07
CA PHE A 384 18.58 3.21 -4.62
C PHE A 384 18.28 4.16 -5.78
N ILE A 385 18.62 5.45 -5.65
CA ILE A 385 18.35 6.50 -6.63
C ILE A 385 19.69 7.02 -7.18
N PRO A 386 19.97 6.87 -8.48
CA PRO A 386 21.27 7.20 -9.06
C PRO A 386 21.55 8.70 -8.92
N PHE A 387 22.79 9.02 -8.53
CA PHE A 387 23.30 10.38 -8.29
C PHE A 387 22.64 11.15 -7.14
N ILE A 388 21.82 10.50 -6.30
CA ILE A 388 21.08 11.16 -5.21
C ILE A 388 21.19 10.38 -3.89
N PHE A 389 20.92 9.07 -3.91
CA PHE A 389 20.72 8.27 -2.70
C PHE A 389 21.08 6.79 -2.95
#